data_AF-A0A6J4V8E1-F1
#
_entry.id   AF-A0A6J4V8E1-F1
#
_cell.length_a   1.000
_cell.length_b   1.000
_cell.length_c   1.000
_cell.angle_alpha   90.00
_cell.angle_beta   90.00
_cell.angle_gamma   90.00
#
_symmetry.space_group_name_H-M   'P 1'
#
loop_
_entity.id
_entity.type
_entity.pdbx_description
1 polymer ?
#
loop_
_entity_poly.entity_id
_entity_poly.type
_entity_poly.pdbx_seq_one_letter_code
_entity_poly.pdbx_strand_id
1 'polypeptide(L)'
;MDRPGPSRSGSRNACQLEFAMVSLFRRSGKRGAAEPFRHPDANTLGSGYRFALKGSPRHYDDVVRIIEGGDGTVYFGEALTYERGAGVALWRVRSRTLDWLPALYAWWAEAERVEPINATFHLYLPDNLRYAALDLRDHTPDEVADYIRAHAPQDNL
;
A
#
# COMPACT_ATOMS: atom_id res chain seq x y z
N MET A 1 -60.16 -27.69 22.86
CA MET A 1 -59.93 -28.19 21.49
C MET A 1 -58.66 -27.54 20.99
N ASP A 2 -57.56 -28.27 21.13
CA ASP A 2 -56.21 -27.95 20.67
C ASP A 2 -56.04 -28.22 19.18
N ARG A 3 -55.39 -27.28 18.47
CA ARG A 3 -54.61 -27.58 17.25
C ARG A 3 -53.38 -26.65 17.21
N PRO A 4 -52.15 -27.20 17.30
CA PRO A 4 -50.91 -26.43 17.18
C PRO A 4 -50.48 -26.28 15.72
N GLY A 5 -50.02 -25.08 15.34
CA GLY A 5 -49.36 -24.77 14.07
C GLY A 5 -47.85 -24.55 14.26
N PRO A 6 -47.01 -24.75 13.23
CA PRO A 6 -45.67 -25.31 13.41
C PRO A 6 -44.54 -24.29 13.62
N SER A 7 -43.57 -24.75 14.40
CA SER A 7 -42.22 -24.22 14.56
C SER A 7 -41.32 -24.58 13.37
N ARG A 8 -40.59 -23.59 12.84
CA ARG A 8 -39.30 -23.70 12.11
C ARG A 8 -38.52 -22.42 12.42
N SER A 9 -37.45 -22.46 13.21
CA SER A 9 -36.08 -22.85 12.83
C SER A 9 -35.49 -21.98 11.72
N GLY A 10 -34.44 -21.21 12.04
CA GLY A 10 -33.51 -20.71 11.03
C GLY A 10 -32.85 -19.38 11.34
N SER A 11 -31.82 -19.42 12.20
CA SER A 11 -30.68 -18.52 12.27
C SER A 11 -30.42 -17.71 10.99
N ARG A 12 -30.43 -16.38 11.09
CA ARG A 12 -29.82 -15.48 10.10
C ARG A 12 -29.27 -14.22 10.78
N ASN A 13 -27.96 -14.02 10.56
CA ASN A 13 -27.27 -12.75 10.44
C ASN A 13 -26.62 -12.15 11.69
N ALA A 14 -25.48 -12.75 12.06
CA ALA A 14 -24.27 -11.97 12.31
C ALA A 14 -23.81 -11.28 10.99
N CYS A 15 -22.95 -10.26 11.11
CA CYS A 15 -22.44 -9.35 10.08
C CYS A 15 -23.32 -8.13 9.79
N GLN A 16 -23.25 -7.13 10.68
CA GLN A 16 -23.55 -5.75 10.30
C GLN A 16 -22.83 -4.76 11.23
N LEU A 17 -21.50 -4.68 11.14
CA LEU A 17 -20.74 -3.61 11.80
C LEU A 17 -19.33 -3.42 11.20
N GLU A 18 -19.24 -3.13 9.89
CA GLU A 18 -17.97 -2.75 9.23
C GLU A 18 -18.31 -1.97 7.93
N PHE A 19 -18.92 -0.78 8.01
CA PHE A 19 -19.11 0.10 6.84
C PHE A 19 -19.26 1.58 7.25
N ALA A 20 -18.30 2.08 8.02
CA ALA A 20 -18.25 3.50 8.37
C ALA A 20 -16.81 4.04 8.38
N MET A 21 -16.08 3.92 7.25
CA MET A 21 -14.84 4.69 7.10
C MET A 21 -14.34 4.92 5.66
N VAL A 22 -15.22 4.97 4.66
CA VAL A 22 -14.85 5.48 3.31
C VAL A 22 -15.75 6.67 2.99
N SER A 23 -15.48 7.77 3.67
CA SER A 23 -16.04 9.08 3.33
C SER A 23 -15.01 10.11 3.71
N LEU A 24 -14.67 10.96 2.73
CA LEU A 24 -13.86 12.17 2.86
C LEU A 24 -12.37 12.04 2.52
N PHE A 25 -12.02 11.89 1.24
CA PHE A 25 -10.77 12.48 0.75
C PHE A 25 -10.88 13.01 -0.68
N ARG A 26 -11.67 14.08 -0.81
CA ARG A 26 -11.51 15.07 -1.89
C ARG A 26 -11.39 16.43 -1.24
N ARG A 27 -10.18 16.81 -0.82
CA ARG A 27 -9.87 18.19 -0.43
C ARG A 27 -8.70 18.65 -1.30
N SER A 28 -9.05 19.48 -2.28
CA SER A 28 -8.11 20.18 -3.15
C SER A 28 -7.26 21.15 -2.31
N GLY A 29 -5.98 20.82 -2.15
CA GLY A 29 -4.96 21.71 -1.60
C GLY A 29 -4.04 22.19 -2.73
N LYS A 30 -3.86 23.51 -2.82
CA LYS A 30 -3.01 24.18 -3.83
C LYS A 30 -1.58 23.62 -3.79
N ARG A 31 -1.06 23.21 -4.96
CA ARG A 31 0.34 22.81 -5.18
C ARG A 31 1.27 23.98 -4.87
N GLY A 32 1.95 23.91 -3.73
CA GLY A 32 3.17 24.68 -3.47
C GLY A 32 4.30 24.16 -4.36
N ALA A 33 5.22 25.04 -4.76
CA ALA A 33 6.36 24.70 -5.59
C ALA A 33 7.14 23.51 -5.02
N ALA A 34 7.56 22.59 -5.88
CA ALA A 34 8.35 21.42 -5.51
C ALA A 34 9.70 21.89 -4.94
N GLU A 35 9.82 21.88 -3.61
CA GLU A 35 11.13 21.93 -2.96
C GLU A 35 11.90 20.66 -3.36
N PRO A 36 13.21 20.76 -3.65
CA PRO A 36 14.02 19.57 -3.86
C PRO A 36 13.99 18.74 -2.58
N PHE A 37 13.39 17.56 -2.65
CA PHE A 37 13.31 16.62 -1.53
C PHE A 37 14.73 16.35 -1.01
N ARG A 38 15.04 16.89 0.18
CA ARG A 38 16.29 16.63 0.88
C ARG A 38 16.25 15.20 1.38
N HIS A 39 17.07 14.32 0.80
CA HIS A 39 17.18 12.94 1.26
C HIS A 39 17.67 12.92 2.71
N PRO A 40 16.88 12.42 3.68
CA PRO A 40 17.42 12.12 4.99
C PRO A 40 18.49 11.03 4.83
N ASP A 41 19.65 11.22 5.46
CA ASP A 41 20.70 10.20 5.47
C ASP A 41 20.10 8.87 5.99
N ALA A 42 20.48 7.75 5.37
CA ALA A 42 19.96 6.43 5.74
C ALA A 42 20.18 6.08 7.24
N ASN A 43 21.03 6.84 7.94
CA ASN A 43 21.34 6.66 9.35
C ASN A 43 20.37 7.40 10.30
N THR A 44 19.55 8.34 9.81
CA THR A 44 18.66 9.16 10.68
C THR A 44 17.25 8.58 10.81
N LEU A 45 16.89 7.59 9.99
CA LEU A 45 15.51 7.10 9.84
C LEU A 45 15.10 5.98 10.81
N GLY A 46 15.87 5.73 11.87
CA GLY A 46 15.59 4.65 12.84
C GLY A 46 15.70 3.24 12.24
N SER A 47 15.49 2.21 13.06
CA SER A 47 15.47 0.82 12.62
C SER A 47 14.19 0.50 11.82
N GLY A 48 14.25 -0.44 10.88
CA GLY A 48 13.09 -0.86 10.09
C GLY A 48 13.44 -1.67 8.84
N TYR A 49 12.42 -2.28 8.22
CA TYR A 49 12.53 -3.00 6.95
C TYR A 49 12.76 -2.01 5.80
N ARG A 50 13.69 -2.34 4.90
CA ARG A 50 13.96 -1.55 3.70
C ARG A 50 13.64 -2.32 2.43
N PHE A 51 12.87 -1.68 1.56
CA PHE A 51 12.50 -2.22 0.25
C PHE A 51 12.12 -1.07 -0.69
N ALA A 52 11.91 -1.40 -1.95
CA ALA A 52 11.40 -0.47 -2.94
C ALA A 52 10.11 -1.01 -3.57
N LEU A 53 9.19 -0.10 -3.85
CA LEU A 53 8.02 -0.35 -4.68
C LEU A 53 8.21 0.37 -6.01
N LYS A 54 7.79 -0.25 -7.10
CA LYS A 54 7.59 0.43 -8.38
C LYS A 54 6.17 0.23 -8.86
N GLY A 55 5.63 1.21 -9.56
CA GLY A 55 4.25 1.17 -10.03
C GLY A 55 3.91 2.35 -10.93
N SER A 56 2.62 2.65 -11.05
CA SER A 56 2.15 3.73 -11.94
C SER A 56 2.53 5.12 -11.41
N PRO A 57 3.15 6.00 -12.23
CA PRO A 57 3.42 7.41 -11.90
C PRO A 57 2.21 8.19 -11.41
N ARG A 58 1.02 7.85 -11.91
CA ARG A 58 -0.24 8.53 -11.59
C ARG A 58 -0.63 8.40 -10.13
N HIS A 59 -0.13 7.37 -9.46
CA HIS A 59 -0.48 7.00 -8.09
C HIS A 59 0.56 7.48 -7.07
N TYR A 60 1.58 8.23 -7.50
CA TYR A 60 2.70 8.64 -6.66
C TYR A 60 2.28 9.29 -5.34
N ASP A 61 1.52 10.38 -5.41
CA ASP A 61 1.15 11.16 -4.22
C ASP A 61 0.24 10.38 -3.27
N ASP A 62 -0.68 9.57 -3.80
CA ASP A 62 -1.59 8.76 -2.99
C ASP A 62 -0.85 7.64 -2.24
N VAL A 63 0.08 6.96 -2.93
CA VAL A 63 0.89 5.89 -2.33
C VAL A 63 1.81 6.46 -1.24
N VAL A 64 2.47 7.59 -1.48
CA VAL A 64 3.27 8.28 -0.45
C VAL A 64 2.41 8.58 0.77
N ARG A 65 1.23 9.18 0.56
CA ARG A 65 0.30 9.52 1.65
C ARG A 65 -0.18 8.30 2.44
N ILE A 66 -0.39 7.15 1.80
CA ILE A 66 -0.79 5.91 2.47
C ILE A 66 0.36 5.34 3.31
N ILE A 67 1.57 5.30 2.75
CA ILE A 67 2.76 4.78 3.44
C ILE A 67 3.12 5.65 4.64
N GLU A 68 3.18 6.97 4.44
CA GLU A 68 3.53 7.95 5.48
C GLU A 68 2.39 8.22 6.48
N GLY A 69 1.14 7.92 6.10
CA GLY A 69 0.01 7.93 7.02
C GLY A 69 0.01 6.75 8.00
N GLY A 70 0.76 5.69 7.69
CA GLY A 70 1.09 4.60 8.61
C GLY A 70 2.41 4.85 9.36
N ASP A 71 3.15 3.78 9.65
CA ASP A 71 4.50 3.84 10.23
C ASP A 71 5.58 3.57 9.16
N GLY A 72 5.30 3.96 7.92
CA GLY A 72 6.23 3.92 6.80
C GLY A 72 6.83 5.29 6.54
N THR A 73 7.99 5.32 5.88
CA THR A 73 8.64 6.55 5.43
C THR A 73 9.21 6.32 4.04
N VAL A 74 8.83 7.17 3.08
CA VAL A 74 9.40 7.17 1.73
C VAL A 74 10.63 8.08 1.72
N TYR A 75 11.79 7.53 2.01
CA TYR A 75 13.03 8.32 2.13
C TYR A 75 13.66 8.69 0.77
N PHE A 76 13.25 8.01 -0.28
CA PHE A 76 13.55 8.36 -1.65
C PHE A 76 12.34 8.00 -2.50
N GLY A 77 11.82 8.95 -3.25
CA GLY A 77 10.75 8.69 -4.20
C GLY A 77 10.97 9.48 -5.49
N GLU A 78 10.64 8.84 -6.61
CA GLU A 78 10.74 9.42 -7.94
C GLU A 78 9.39 9.24 -8.63
N ALA A 79 8.69 10.35 -8.87
CA ALA A 79 7.32 10.33 -9.39
C ALA A 79 7.24 9.84 -10.83
N LEU A 80 8.31 10.00 -11.61
CA LEU A 80 8.39 9.52 -12.98
C LEU A 80 9.84 9.19 -13.33
N THR A 81 10.12 7.89 -13.48
CA THR A 81 11.36 7.38 -14.04
C THR A 81 11.06 6.54 -15.29
N TYR A 82 11.99 6.50 -16.24
CA TYR A 82 11.82 5.72 -17.47
C TYR A 82 12.59 4.40 -17.36
N GLU A 83 11.86 3.30 -17.28
CA GLU A 83 12.44 1.95 -17.26
C GLU A 83 11.86 1.10 -18.39
N ARG A 84 12.73 0.51 -19.21
CA ARG A 84 12.37 -0.41 -20.32
C ARG A 84 11.28 0.14 -21.27
N GLY A 85 11.26 1.46 -21.48
CA GLY A 85 10.29 2.10 -22.37
C GLY A 85 8.93 2.43 -21.72
N ALA A 86 8.79 2.23 -20.40
CA ALA A 86 7.60 2.60 -19.64
C ALA A 86 7.95 3.64 -18.56
N GLY A 87 7.02 4.57 -18.32
CA GLY A 87 7.09 5.47 -17.17
C GLY A 87 6.64 4.74 -15.92
N VAL A 88 7.50 4.68 -14.91
CA VAL A 88 7.22 4.05 -13.60
C VAL A 88 7.53 5.03 -12.48
N ALA A 89 6.75 4.98 -11.40
CA ALA A 89 7.10 5.62 -10.15
C ALA A 89 7.95 4.66 -9.31
N LEU A 90 8.86 5.21 -8.51
CA LEU A 90 9.70 4.49 -7.56
C LEU A 90 9.48 5.06 -6.16
N TRP A 91 9.24 4.18 -5.18
CA TRP A 91 9.20 4.53 -3.77
C TRP A 91 10.17 3.63 -3.03
N ARG A 92 11.23 4.17 -2.43
CA ARG A 92 12.08 3.45 -1.48
C ARG A 92 11.53 3.71 -0.09
N VAL A 93 11.12 2.63 0.55
CA VAL A 93 10.35 2.65 1.79
C VAL A 93 11.22 2.09 2.90
N ARG A 94 11.21 2.78 4.03
CA ARG A 94 11.59 2.24 5.32
C ARG A 94 10.36 2.15 6.19
N SER A 95 10.14 1.04 6.88
CA SER A 95 8.98 0.92 7.77
C SER A 95 9.24 -0.06 8.89
N ARG A 96 8.75 0.21 10.10
CA ARG A 96 8.83 -0.74 11.23
C ARG A 96 7.66 -1.72 11.21
N THR A 97 6.48 -1.24 10.83
CA THR A 97 5.24 -2.02 10.74
C THR A 97 4.65 -1.93 9.33
N LEU A 98 4.05 -3.01 8.84
CA LEU A 98 3.52 -3.08 7.48
C LEU A 98 1.98 -2.93 7.44
N ASP A 99 1.41 -2.34 8.49
CA ASP A 99 -0.05 -2.21 8.69
C ASP A 99 -0.73 -1.28 7.68
N TRP A 100 0.05 -0.53 6.91
CA TRP A 100 -0.44 0.27 5.79
C TRP A 100 -0.69 -0.55 4.52
N LEU A 101 -0.19 -1.80 4.41
CA LEU A 101 -0.41 -2.65 3.23
C LEU A 101 -1.91 -2.92 2.97
N PRO A 102 -2.73 -3.33 3.96
CA PRO A 102 -4.18 -3.46 3.74
C PRO A 102 -4.83 -2.17 3.22
N ALA A 103 -4.43 -1.00 3.73
CA ALA A 103 -4.93 0.29 3.26
C ALA A 103 -4.51 0.58 1.81
N LEU A 104 -3.28 0.23 1.43
CA LEU A 104 -2.81 0.33 0.04
C LEU A 104 -3.66 -0.53 -0.89
N TYR A 105 -3.91 -1.80 -0.55
CA TYR A 105 -4.70 -2.70 -1.38
C TYR A 105 -6.17 -2.27 -1.48
N ALA A 106 -6.77 -1.83 -0.37
CA ALA A 106 -8.15 -1.33 -0.36
C ALA A 106 -8.29 -0.08 -1.25
N TRP A 107 -7.35 0.86 -1.14
CA TRP A 107 -7.31 2.03 -2.00
C TRP A 107 -7.07 1.67 -3.47
N TRP A 108 -6.16 0.74 -3.75
CA TRP A 108 -5.82 0.33 -5.11
C TRP A 108 -7.03 -0.31 -5.82
N ALA A 109 -7.75 -1.21 -5.14
CA ALA A 109 -8.96 -1.82 -5.68
C ALA A 109 -10.04 -0.77 -6.03
N GLU A 110 -10.18 0.27 -5.20
CA GLU A 110 -11.07 1.38 -5.46
C GLU A 110 -10.59 2.28 -6.61
N ALA A 111 -9.28 2.53 -6.69
CA ALA A 111 -8.68 3.31 -7.78
C ALA A 111 -8.92 2.65 -9.15
N GLU A 112 -8.77 1.32 -9.26
CA GLU A 112 -9.06 0.57 -10.49
C GLU A 112 -10.55 0.52 -10.83
N ARG A 113 -11.42 0.59 -9.82
CA ARG A 113 -12.87 0.67 -10.04
C ARG A 113 -13.28 2.02 -10.62
N VAL A 114 -12.64 3.11 -10.19
CA VAL A 114 -12.93 4.46 -10.66
C VAL A 114 -12.31 4.71 -12.04
N GLU A 115 -11.10 4.21 -12.26
CA GLU A 115 -10.37 4.34 -13.51
C GLU A 115 -10.01 2.96 -14.05
N PRO A 116 -10.56 2.52 -15.19
CA PRO A 116 -10.35 1.18 -15.71
C PRO A 116 -8.98 1.03 -16.39
N ILE A 117 -7.91 1.30 -15.64
CA ILE A 117 -6.52 1.07 -16.02
C ILE A 117 -5.98 0.05 -15.03
N ASN A 118 -5.50 -1.08 -15.55
CA ASN A 118 -4.81 -2.07 -14.73
C ASN A 118 -3.44 -1.51 -14.35
N ALA A 119 -3.32 -0.99 -13.14
CA ALA A 119 -2.03 -0.66 -12.56
C ALA A 119 -1.50 -1.91 -11.83
N THR A 120 -0.20 -2.00 -11.61
CA THR A 120 0.35 -2.97 -10.67
C THR A 120 1.48 -2.35 -9.88
N PHE A 121 1.80 -2.97 -8.75
CA PHE A 121 2.91 -2.62 -7.90
C PHE A 121 3.88 -3.79 -7.81
N HIS A 122 5.15 -3.52 -8.02
CA HIS A 122 6.21 -4.51 -7.93
C HIS A 122 7.09 -4.20 -6.73
N LEU A 123 7.32 -5.21 -5.89
CA LEU A 123 8.26 -5.14 -4.76
C LEU A 123 9.67 -5.46 -5.25
N TYR A 124 10.65 -4.69 -4.79
CA TYR A 124 12.07 -4.92 -5.01
C TYR A 124 12.79 -4.89 -3.67
N LEU A 125 13.72 -5.82 -3.49
CA LEU A 125 14.60 -5.84 -2.33
C LEU A 125 15.91 -5.09 -2.65
N PRO A 126 16.59 -4.49 -1.66
CA PRO A 126 17.78 -3.66 -1.90
C PRO A 126 18.97 -4.40 -2.53
N ASP A 127 19.03 -5.72 -2.37
CA ASP A 127 20.04 -6.61 -2.97
C ASP A 127 19.82 -6.81 -4.49
N ASN A 128 18.58 -6.71 -4.97
CA ASN A 128 18.24 -6.88 -6.38
C ASN A 128 17.15 -5.90 -6.83
N LEU A 129 17.59 -4.75 -7.35
CA LEU A 129 16.72 -3.72 -7.91
C LEU A 129 16.37 -3.94 -9.39
N ARG A 130 16.96 -4.96 -10.04
CA ARG A 130 16.77 -5.22 -11.49
C ARG A 130 15.55 -6.09 -11.76
N TYR A 131 15.22 -6.99 -10.84
CA TYR A 131 14.11 -7.92 -10.96
C TYR A 131 13.18 -7.76 -9.77
N ALA A 132 11.87 -7.73 -10.04
CA ALA A 132 10.88 -7.68 -8.98
C ALA A 132 10.98 -8.95 -8.14
N ALA A 133 10.99 -8.78 -6.83
CA ALA A 133 10.90 -9.87 -5.86
C ALA A 133 9.48 -10.44 -5.82
N LEU A 134 8.46 -9.56 -5.87
CA LEU A 134 7.05 -9.92 -5.93
C LEU A 134 6.27 -8.96 -6.82
N ASP A 135 5.21 -9.47 -7.46
CA ASP A 135 4.12 -8.66 -8.01
C ASP A 135 3.00 -8.62 -6.97
N LEU A 136 2.68 -7.44 -6.43
CA LEU A 136 1.65 -7.29 -5.41
C LEU A 136 0.27 -7.75 -5.92
N ARG A 137 0.03 -7.81 -7.23
CA ARG A 137 -1.26 -8.28 -7.75
C ARG A 137 -1.53 -9.76 -7.49
N ASP A 138 -0.45 -10.55 -7.38
CA ASP A 138 -0.52 -12.01 -7.23
C ASP A 138 -0.52 -12.45 -5.75
N HIS A 139 -0.49 -11.50 -4.81
CA HIS A 139 -0.33 -11.76 -3.39
C HIS A 139 -1.32 -10.96 -2.55
N THR A 140 -1.63 -11.48 -1.37
CA THR A 140 -2.39 -10.77 -0.34
C THR A 140 -1.50 -9.79 0.43
N PRO A 141 -2.08 -8.78 1.11
CA PRO A 141 -1.32 -7.89 1.99
C PRO A 141 -0.47 -8.64 3.02
N ASP A 142 -1.03 -9.71 3.60
CA ASP A 142 -0.36 -10.51 4.64
C ASP A 142 0.82 -11.31 4.07
N GLU A 143 0.66 -11.92 2.89
CA GLU A 143 1.76 -12.63 2.21
C GLU A 143 2.90 -11.69 1.83
N VAL A 144 2.59 -10.48 1.36
CA VAL A 144 3.61 -9.46 1.08
C VAL A 144 4.29 -9.01 2.36
N ALA A 145 3.53 -8.82 3.44
CA ALA A 145 4.08 -8.45 4.74
C ALA A 145 5.05 -9.53 5.26
N ASP A 146 4.64 -10.79 5.20
CA ASP A 146 5.46 -11.93 5.61
C ASP A 146 6.70 -12.08 4.74
N TYR A 147 6.59 -11.87 3.43
CA TYR A 147 7.74 -11.87 2.53
C TYR A 147 8.75 -10.78 2.89
N ILE A 148 8.29 -9.55 3.13
CA ILE A 148 9.15 -8.43 3.53
C ILE A 148 9.81 -8.75 4.88
N ARG A 149 9.06 -9.27 5.86
CA ARG A 149 9.63 -9.65 7.17
C ARG A 149 10.73 -10.70 7.06
N ALA A 150 10.57 -11.65 6.15
CA ALA A 150 11.52 -12.74 5.96
C ALA A 150 12.78 -12.36 5.16
N HIS A 151 12.66 -11.44 4.19
CA HIS A 151 13.72 -11.20 3.20
C HIS A 151 14.26 -9.77 3.18
N ALA A 152 13.51 -8.78 3.65
CA ALA A 152 13.96 -7.39 3.60
C ALA A 152 15.03 -7.13 4.66
N PRO A 153 16.14 -6.47 4.30
CA PRO A 153 17.16 -6.12 5.27
C PRO A 153 16.58 -5.16 6.30
N GLN A 154 16.79 -5.48 7.57
CA GLN A 154 16.53 -4.59 8.69
C GLN A 154 17.79 -3.81 9.03
N ASP A 155 17.67 -2.49 9.15
CA ASP A 155 18.73 -1.71 9.80
C ASP A 155 18.64 -1.95 11.32
N ASN A 156 19.62 -2.67 11.87
CA ASN A 156 19.88 -2.68 13.29
C ASN A 156 20.77 -1.46 13.60
N LEU A 157 20.31 -0.61 14.52
CA LEU A 157 21.10 0.49 15.08
C LEU A 157 22.33 -0.05 15.82
#